data_AF-A0A2S5MTF3-F1
#
_entry.id   AF-A0A2S5MTF3-F1
#
_cell.length_a   1.000
_cell.length_b   1.000
_cell.length_c   1.000
_cell.angle_alpha   90.00
_cell.angle_beta   90.00
_cell.angle_gamma   90.00
#
_symmetry.space_group_name_H-M   'P 1'
#
loop_
_entity.id
_entity.type
_entity.pdbx_description
1 polymer ?
#
loop_
_entity_poly.entity_id
_entity_poly.type
_entity_poly.pdbx_seq_one_letter_code
_entity_poly.pdbx_strand_id
1 'polypeptide(L)'
;MTSQRTLGLLRQARLSRKQLVLFALVSAVINGIITASVGAWLGQTYAKYQARKQSIESLVHLVYERRTRAGMVASALRRGADIEEVKYRKRAYDEAYVDWNKSIMQNIFAIREVTGEYFLSKLEGHFQDGLVAAMADVDRCLTKAYDARLAEQDPKPILEQCRMPVLHQFVLDCGATFTNEIYKLTKLSFIPFSTQLSEGPEKAEERIARACTRPPEAPPAPAVAPPAPAAPVVPEATAPVSAETPVPGMPSNPAGTP
;
A
#
# COMPACT_ATOMS: atom_id res chain seq x y z
N MET A 1 39.73 -58.88 14.36
CA MET A 1 39.59 -59.17 15.81
C MET A 1 38.98 -57.95 16.51
N THR A 2 37.66 -57.77 16.47
CA THR A 2 37.00 -56.59 17.11
C THR A 2 35.48 -56.81 17.30
N SER A 3 35.05 -57.97 17.79
CA SER A 3 33.60 -58.28 17.97
C SER A 3 33.25 -58.97 19.30
N GLN A 4 33.96 -58.68 20.39
CA GLN A 4 33.70 -59.34 21.69
C GLN A 4 33.50 -58.41 22.89
N ARG A 5 33.56 -57.07 22.74
CA ARG A 5 33.48 -56.15 23.89
C ARG A 5 32.09 -55.56 24.17
N THR A 6 31.10 -55.73 23.30
CA THR A 6 29.76 -55.13 23.49
C THR A 6 28.81 -55.95 24.36
N LEU A 7 29.08 -57.23 24.59
CA LEU A 7 28.20 -58.12 25.39
C LEU A 7 28.39 -58.00 26.92
N GLY A 8 29.47 -57.37 27.39
CA GLY A 8 29.77 -57.26 28.83
C GLY A 8 28.94 -56.21 29.58
N LEU A 9 28.55 -55.12 28.91
CA LEU A 9 27.84 -54.01 29.57
C LEU A 9 26.37 -54.34 29.90
N LEU A 10 25.73 -55.23 29.14
CA LEU A 10 24.34 -55.65 29.40
C LEU A 10 24.20 -56.58 30.61
N ARG A 11 25.29 -57.23 31.06
CA ARG A 11 25.23 -58.22 32.16
C ARG A 11 25.39 -57.62 33.55
N GLN A 12 25.89 -56.39 33.67
CA GLN A 12 26.12 -55.70 34.95
C GLN A 12 24.94 -54.86 35.43
N ALA A 13 23.99 -54.49 34.55
CA ALA A 13 22.75 -53.84 34.97
C ALA A 13 21.68 -54.93 35.24
N ARG A 14 21.55 -55.39 36.50
CA ARG A 14 20.40 -56.20 36.94
C ARG A 14 19.10 -55.38 36.98
N LEU A 15 18.74 -54.75 35.88
CA LEU A 15 17.45 -54.09 35.73
C LEU A 15 16.38 -55.19 35.62
N SER A 16 15.43 -55.19 36.55
CA SER A 16 14.29 -56.08 36.49
C SER A 16 13.45 -55.82 35.23
N ARG A 17 12.79 -56.85 34.68
CA ARG A 17 11.89 -56.72 33.51
C ARG A 17 10.87 -55.58 33.67
N LYS A 18 10.41 -55.33 34.92
CA LYS A 18 9.51 -54.22 35.26
C LYS A 18 10.14 -52.84 35.01
N GLN A 19 11.42 -52.67 35.32
CA GLN A 19 12.15 -51.41 35.08
C GLN A 19 12.35 -51.14 33.58
N LEU A 20 12.58 -52.18 32.77
CA LEU A 20 12.68 -52.04 31.31
C LEU A 20 11.35 -51.61 30.68
N VAL A 21 10.23 -52.22 31.09
CA VAL A 21 8.89 -51.83 30.62
C VAL A 21 8.55 -50.40 31.05
N LEU A 22 8.82 -50.03 32.31
CA LEU A 22 8.59 -48.67 32.80
C LEU A 22 9.43 -47.65 32.03
N PHE A 23 10.71 -47.92 31.80
CA PHE A 23 11.59 -47.04 31.03
C PHE A 23 11.10 -46.84 29.59
N ALA A 24 10.64 -47.91 28.93
CA ALA A 24 10.08 -47.84 27.59
C ALA A 24 8.79 -46.99 27.55
N LEU A 25 7.89 -47.17 28.52
CA LEU A 25 6.67 -46.38 28.64
C LEU A 25 6.98 -44.90 28.90
N VAL A 26 7.88 -44.60 29.82
CA VAL A 26 8.29 -43.22 30.12
C VAL A 26 8.95 -42.57 28.89
N SER A 27 9.82 -43.30 28.19
CA SER A 27 10.44 -42.80 26.95
C SER A 27 9.40 -42.55 25.86
N ALA A 28 8.41 -43.43 25.69
CA ALA A 28 7.33 -43.24 24.73
C ALA A 28 6.48 -42.00 25.07
N VAL A 29 6.15 -41.79 26.34
CA VAL A 29 5.42 -40.60 26.80
C VAL A 29 6.23 -39.32 26.57
N ILE A 30 7.51 -39.30 26.96
CA ILE A 30 8.38 -38.14 26.77
C ILE A 30 8.54 -37.82 25.28
N ASN A 31 8.82 -38.81 24.43
CA ASN A 31 8.92 -38.62 22.99
C ASN A 31 7.60 -38.13 22.38
N GLY A 32 6.46 -38.64 22.86
CA GLY A 32 5.13 -38.18 22.45
C GLY A 32 4.90 -36.71 22.79
N ILE A 33 5.23 -36.29 24.02
CA ILE A 33 5.11 -34.90 24.47
C ILE A 33 6.05 -34.00 23.65
N ILE A 34 7.33 -34.35 23.52
CA ILE A 34 8.30 -33.56 22.76
C ILE A 34 7.84 -33.41 21.30
N THR A 35 7.43 -34.51 20.66
CA THR A 35 6.94 -34.50 19.27
C THR A 35 5.69 -33.62 19.13
N ALA A 36 4.73 -33.72 20.06
CA ALA A 36 3.52 -32.90 20.02
C ALA A 36 3.83 -31.41 20.25
N SER A 37 4.69 -31.07 21.22
CA SER A 37 5.07 -29.70 21.52
C SER A 37 5.86 -29.05 20.38
N VAL A 38 6.85 -29.76 19.82
CA VAL A 38 7.63 -29.28 18.66
C VAL A 38 6.73 -29.17 17.43
N GLY A 39 5.86 -30.15 17.18
CA GLY A 39 4.91 -30.11 16.06
C GLY A 39 3.94 -28.93 16.16
N ALA A 40 3.35 -28.70 17.33
CA ALA A 40 2.47 -27.55 17.56
C ALA A 40 3.20 -26.22 17.41
N TRP A 41 4.43 -26.11 17.96
CA TRP A 41 5.24 -24.91 17.85
C TRP A 41 5.64 -24.61 16.39
N LEU A 42 6.09 -25.62 15.64
CA LEU A 42 6.40 -25.47 14.21
C LEU A 42 5.17 -25.10 13.39
N GLY A 43 4.03 -25.75 13.66
CA GLY A 43 2.77 -25.45 12.99
C GLY A 43 2.31 -24.01 13.21
N GLN A 44 2.33 -23.54 14.46
CA GLN A 44 2.00 -22.15 14.79
C GLN A 44 2.99 -21.16 14.16
N THR A 45 4.28 -21.47 14.18
CA THR A 45 5.33 -20.61 13.61
C THR A 45 5.15 -20.47 12.09
N TYR A 46 4.89 -21.58 11.40
CA TYR A 46 4.63 -21.58 9.97
C TYR A 46 3.33 -20.85 9.60
N ALA A 47 2.26 -21.06 10.37
CA ALA A 47 0.99 -20.36 10.15
C ALA A 47 1.13 -18.84 10.28
N LYS A 48 1.83 -18.35 11.31
CA LYS A 48 2.14 -16.92 11.49
C LYS A 48 2.98 -16.37 10.34
N TYR A 49 4.00 -17.10 9.92
CA TYR A 49 4.83 -16.71 8.78
C TYR A 49 4.00 -16.58 7.50
N GLN A 50 3.16 -17.56 7.21
CA GLN A 50 2.31 -17.55 6.01
C GLN A 50 1.29 -16.40 6.05
N ALA A 51 0.68 -16.14 7.21
CA ALA A 51 -0.23 -15.00 7.39
C ALA A 51 0.47 -13.67 7.11
N ARG A 52 1.64 -13.44 7.71
CA ARG A 52 2.46 -12.22 7.48
C ARG A 52 2.83 -12.04 6.02
N LYS A 53 3.28 -13.11 5.36
CA LYS A 53 3.62 -13.10 3.94
C LYS A 53 2.41 -12.71 3.10
N GLN A 54 1.25 -13.32 3.34
CA GLN A 54 0.02 -13.03 2.61
C GLN A 54 -0.42 -11.56 2.81
N SER A 55 -0.28 -11.01 4.01
CA SER A 55 -0.59 -9.60 4.26
C SER A 55 0.32 -8.64 3.48
N ILE A 56 1.61 -8.96 3.36
CA ILE A 56 2.54 -8.14 2.57
C ILE A 56 2.24 -8.27 1.08
N GLU A 57 1.95 -9.48 0.60
CA GLU A 57 1.56 -9.70 -0.80
C GLU A 57 0.28 -8.91 -1.14
N SER A 58 -0.69 -8.87 -0.23
CA SER A 58 -1.89 -8.05 -0.37
C SER A 58 -1.57 -6.56 -0.41
N LEU A 59 -0.70 -6.06 0.49
CA LEU A 59 -0.26 -4.68 0.47
C LEU A 59 0.44 -4.32 -0.86
N VAL A 60 1.35 -5.17 -1.32
CA VAL A 60 2.04 -5.03 -2.62
C VAL A 60 0.99 -4.90 -3.73
N HIS A 61 0.05 -5.85 -3.81
CA HIS A 61 -0.98 -5.83 -4.84
C HIS A 61 -1.75 -4.51 -4.85
N LEU A 62 -2.22 -4.05 -3.70
CA LEU A 62 -2.99 -2.81 -3.58
C LEU A 62 -2.18 -1.56 -4.00
N VAL A 63 -0.91 -1.47 -3.60
CA VAL A 63 -0.01 -0.36 -3.98
C VAL A 63 0.19 -0.33 -5.50
N TYR A 64 0.57 -1.47 -6.08
CA TYR A 64 0.89 -1.56 -7.51
C TYR A 64 -0.34 -1.42 -8.39
N GLU A 65 -1.47 -2.00 -7.99
CA GLU A 65 -2.74 -1.87 -8.70
C GLU A 65 -3.17 -0.40 -8.76
N ARG A 66 -3.26 0.27 -7.61
CA ARG A 66 -3.69 1.68 -7.56
C ARG A 66 -2.77 2.58 -8.38
N ARG A 67 -1.44 2.40 -8.26
CA ARG A 67 -0.45 3.15 -9.06
C ARG A 67 -0.60 2.87 -10.55
N THR A 68 -0.78 1.62 -10.95
CA THR A 68 -0.92 1.25 -12.36
C THR A 68 -2.18 1.85 -12.96
N ARG A 69 -3.32 1.74 -12.26
CA ARG A 69 -4.59 2.36 -12.68
C ARG A 69 -4.48 3.89 -12.77
N ALA A 70 -3.83 4.53 -11.80
CA ALA A 70 -3.52 5.97 -11.85
C ALA A 70 -2.73 6.35 -13.12
N GLY A 71 -1.77 5.52 -13.51
CA GLY A 71 -0.91 5.75 -14.67
C GLY A 71 -1.67 5.62 -15.98
N MET A 72 -2.62 4.67 -16.03
CA MET A 72 -3.52 4.51 -17.17
C MET A 72 -4.44 5.72 -17.33
N VAL A 73 -4.97 6.29 -16.24
CA VAL A 73 -5.78 7.53 -16.27
C VAL A 73 -4.93 8.71 -16.75
N ALA A 74 -3.77 8.94 -16.13
CA ALA A 74 -2.87 10.04 -16.51
C ALA A 74 -2.43 9.93 -17.98
N SER A 75 -2.13 8.73 -18.47
CA SER A 75 -1.78 8.48 -19.86
C SER A 75 -2.94 8.80 -20.82
N ALA A 76 -4.17 8.41 -20.48
CA ALA A 76 -5.35 8.70 -21.29
C ALA A 76 -5.64 10.20 -21.37
N LEU A 77 -5.54 10.91 -20.24
CA LEU A 77 -5.70 12.36 -20.17
C LEU A 77 -4.63 13.09 -21.02
N ARG A 78 -3.35 12.72 -20.89
CA ARG A 78 -2.25 13.37 -21.65
C ARG A 78 -2.38 13.23 -23.16
N ARG A 79 -2.84 12.08 -23.66
CA ARG A 79 -2.98 11.86 -25.11
C ARG A 79 -4.29 12.40 -25.68
N GLY A 80 -5.16 12.98 -24.84
CA GLY A 80 -6.47 13.46 -25.27
C GLY A 80 -7.37 12.31 -25.75
N ALA A 81 -7.35 11.18 -25.04
CA ALA A 81 -8.19 10.03 -25.35
C ALA A 81 -9.69 10.38 -25.39
N ASP A 82 -10.47 9.48 -25.99
CA ASP A 82 -11.93 9.56 -25.99
C ASP A 82 -12.48 9.64 -24.56
N ILE A 83 -13.56 10.42 -24.38
CA ILE A 83 -14.09 10.70 -23.04
C ILE A 83 -14.62 9.44 -22.35
N GLU A 84 -15.17 8.48 -23.10
CA GLU A 84 -15.66 7.23 -22.53
C GLU A 84 -14.49 6.35 -22.08
N GLU A 85 -13.36 6.36 -22.80
CA GLU A 85 -12.14 5.70 -22.35
C GLU A 85 -11.63 6.32 -21.03
N VAL A 86 -11.62 7.66 -20.93
CA VAL A 86 -11.18 8.37 -19.72
C VAL A 86 -12.10 8.03 -18.54
N LYS A 87 -13.42 8.07 -18.72
CA LYS A 87 -14.42 7.69 -17.70
C LYS A 87 -14.24 6.26 -17.23
N TYR A 88 -14.05 5.32 -18.16
CA TYR A 88 -13.83 3.91 -17.84
C TYR A 88 -12.56 3.72 -16.99
N ARG A 89 -11.44 4.31 -17.40
CA ARG A 89 -10.18 4.23 -16.65
C ARG A 89 -10.27 4.92 -15.29
N LYS A 90 -10.98 6.05 -15.20
CA LYS A 90 -11.20 6.77 -13.93
C LYS A 90 -12.02 5.93 -12.96
N ARG A 91 -13.11 5.30 -13.42
CA ARG A 91 -13.91 4.38 -12.60
C ARG A 91 -13.07 3.23 -12.06
N ALA A 92 -12.26 2.59 -12.91
CA ALA A 92 -11.37 1.53 -12.47
C ALA A 92 -10.36 2.04 -11.43
N TYR A 93 -9.78 3.23 -11.61
CA TYR A 93 -8.91 3.83 -10.60
C TYR A 93 -9.66 4.08 -9.27
N ASP A 94 -10.91 4.55 -9.32
CA ASP A 94 -11.73 4.84 -8.14
C ASP A 94 -12.10 3.58 -7.35
N GLU A 95 -12.34 2.46 -8.03
CA GLU A 95 -12.49 1.16 -7.38
C GLU A 95 -11.23 0.78 -6.58
N ALA A 96 -10.05 0.89 -7.20
CA ALA A 96 -8.78 0.61 -6.52
C ALA A 96 -8.47 1.61 -5.38
N TYR A 97 -8.91 2.86 -5.51
CA TYR A 97 -8.84 3.86 -4.44
C TYR A 97 -9.69 3.43 -3.23
N VAL A 98 -10.92 2.98 -3.47
CA VAL A 98 -11.83 2.50 -2.42
C VAL A 98 -11.26 1.25 -1.74
N ASP A 99 -10.77 0.28 -2.51
CA ASP A 99 -10.22 -0.96 -1.97
C ASP A 99 -8.92 -0.73 -1.18
N TRP A 100 -8.07 0.20 -1.65
CA TRP A 100 -6.94 0.68 -0.86
C TRP A 100 -7.38 1.23 0.49
N ASN A 101 -8.34 2.17 0.51
CA ASN A 101 -8.77 2.83 1.74
C ASN A 101 -9.42 1.88 2.74
N LYS A 102 -10.23 0.90 2.27
CA LYS A 102 -10.79 -0.16 3.12
C LYS A 102 -9.70 -0.99 3.80
N SER A 103 -8.54 -1.13 3.15
CA SER A 103 -7.45 -2.01 3.59
C SER A 103 -6.36 -1.30 4.39
N ILE A 104 -6.38 0.04 4.52
CA ILE A 104 -5.34 0.82 5.22
C ILE A 104 -5.12 0.31 6.65
N MET A 105 -6.19 0.12 7.42
CA MET A 105 -6.09 -0.33 8.81
C MET A 105 -5.55 -1.76 8.92
N GLN A 106 -5.99 -2.65 8.01
CA GLN A 106 -5.48 -4.01 7.95
C GLN A 106 -3.98 -4.02 7.61
N ASN A 107 -3.54 -3.16 6.70
CA ASN A 107 -2.14 -3.02 6.33
C ASN A 107 -1.29 -2.49 7.49
N ILE A 108 -1.80 -1.52 8.26
CA ILE A 108 -1.12 -1.03 9.48
C ILE A 108 -0.94 -2.15 10.50
N PHE A 109 -1.97 -2.97 10.75
CA PHE A 109 -1.84 -4.11 11.67
C PHE A 109 -0.87 -5.17 11.16
N ALA A 110 -0.83 -5.41 9.85
CA ALA A 110 0.17 -6.30 9.26
C ALA A 110 1.60 -5.77 9.47
N ILE A 111 1.83 -4.46 9.30
CA ILE A 111 3.13 -3.83 9.57
C ILE A 111 3.53 -4.03 11.03
N ARG A 112 2.61 -3.80 11.98
CA ARG A 112 2.84 -4.05 13.42
C ARG A 112 3.17 -5.51 13.72
N GLU A 113 2.43 -6.44 13.11
CA GLU A 113 2.67 -7.87 13.32
C GLU A 113 4.06 -8.32 12.81
N VAL A 114 4.50 -7.77 11.68
CA VAL A 114 5.80 -8.08 11.08
C VAL A 114 6.95 -7.46 11.86
N THR A 115 6.78 -6.22 12.33
CA THR A 115 7.79 -5.51 13.13
C THR A 115 7.87 -5.98 14.57
N GLY A 116 6.80 -6.60 15.09
CA GLY A 116 6.69 -6.98 16.49
C GLY A 116 6.44 -5.79 17.42
N GLU A 117 6.13 -4.62 16.87
CA GLU A 117 5.82 -3.41 17.63
C GLU A 117 4.32 -3.32 17.91
N TYR A 118 3.96 -3.19 19.19
CA TYR A 118 2.58 -3.05 19.62
C TYR A 118 2.05 -1.60 19.55
N PHE A 119 2.96 -0.63 19.49
CA PHE A 119 2.66 0.81 19.41
C PHE A 119 2.89 1.34 18.00
N LEU A 120 2.58 2.63 17.78
CA LEU A 120 2.88 3.34 16.53
C LEU A 120 4.36 3.19 16.19
N SER A 121 4.65 2.34 15.21
CA SER A 121 6.01 2.15 14.71
C SER A 121 6.45 3.35 13.88
N LYS A 122 7.74 3.64 13.85
CA LYS A 122 8.28 4.65 12.92
C LYS A 122 8.03 4.27 11.45
N LEU A 123 7.97 2.97 11.17
CA LEU A 123 7.59 2.42 9.88
C LEU A 123 6.15 2.75 9.50
N GLU A 124 5.21 2.79 10.45
CA GLU A 124 3.86 3.30 10.20
C GLU A 124 3.89 4.78 9.81
N GLY A 125 4.76 5.59 10.44
CA GLY A 125 4.98 6.97 10.04
C GLY A 125 5.41 7.07 8.57
N HIS A 126 6.41 6.30 8.15
CA HIS A 126 6.83 6.27 6.74
C HIS A 126 5.73 5.78 5.78
N PHE A 127 4.89 4.84 6.21
CA PHE A 127 3.74 4.38 5.44
C PHE A 127 2.69 5.47 5.28
N GLN A 128 2.28 6.12 6.38
CA GLN A 128 1.21 7.11 6.40
C GLN A 128 1.67 8.45 5.81
N ASP A 129 2.76 9.00 6.32
CA ASP A 129 3.26 10.33 5.93
C ASP A 129 4.02 10.32 4.59
N GLY A 130 4.55 9.16 4.20
CA GLY A 130 5.23 8.97 2.93
C GLY A 130 4.28 8.44 1.85
N LEU A 131 3.95 7.14 1.92
CA LEU A 131 3.26 6.44 0.85
C LEU A 131 1.79 6.84 0.71
N VAL A 132 1.02 6.83 1.81
CA VAL A 132 -0.40 7.20 1.81
C VAL A 132 -0.57 8.67 1.39
N ALA A 133 0.24 9.57 1.94
CA ALA A 133 0.22 10.98 1.57
C ALA A 133 0.52 11.21 0.08
N ALA A 134 1.57 10.58 -0.47
CA ALA A 134 1.89 10.72 -1.89
C ALA A 134 0.80 10.15 -2.82
N MET A 135 0.15 9.04 -2.42
CA MET A 135 -1.00 8.52 -3.17
C MET A 135 -2.21 9.44 -3.09
N ALA A 136 -2.41 10.15 -1.98
CA ALA A 136 -3.46 11.17 -1.87
C ALA A 136 -3.19 12.38 -2.78
N ASP A 137 -1.92 12.77 -2.97
CA ASP A 137 -1.55 13.83 -3.91
C ASP A 137 -1.77 13.41 -5.36
N VAL A 138 -1.46 12.15 -5.70
CA VAL A 138 -1.84 11.54 -6.99
C VAL A 138 -3.35 11.63 -7.22
N ASP A 139 -4.14 11.27 -6.22
CA ASP A 139 -5.60 11.28 -6.29
C ASP A 139 -6.19 12.67 -6.56
N ARG A 140 -5.74 13.66 -5.77
CA ARG A 140 -6.12 15.07 -5.95
C ARG A 140 -5.77 15.57 -7.34
N CYS A 141 -4.59 15.20 -7.85
CA CYS A 141 -4.17 15.61 -9.18
C CYS A 141 -5.03 15.00 -10.29
N LEU A 142 -5.26 13.68 -10.22
CA LEU A 142 -6.06 12.98 -11.21
C LEU A 142 -7.49 13.48 -11.25
N THR A 143 -8.08 13.75 -10.08
CA THR A 143 -9.44 14.28 -9.98
C THR A 143 -9.51 15.67 -10.63
N LYS A 144 -8.61 16.60 -10.29
CA LYS A 144 -8.57 17.94 -10.93
C LYS A 144 -8.39 17.87 -12.45
N ALA A 145 -7.49 17.02 -12.92
CA ALA A 145 -7.24 16.86 -14.35
C ALA A 145 -8.44 16.22 -15.07
N TYR A 146 -9.12 15.27 -14.42
CA TYR A 146 -10.35 14.66 -14.93
C TYR A 146 -11.49 15.68 -15.01
N ASP A 147 -11.69 16.50 -13.98
CA ASP A 147 -12.73 17.54 -13.95
C ASP A 147 -12.50 18.60 -15.03
N ALA A 148 -11.25 19.03 -15.23
CA ALA A 148 -10.89 19.92 -16.32
C ALA A 148 -11.21 19.31 -17.69
N ARG A 149 -10.92 18.01 -17.87
CA ARG A 149 -11.26 17.30 -19.11
C ARG A 149 -12.78 17.21 -19.34
N LEU A 150 -13.58 17.03 -18.29
CA LEU A 150 -15.05 17.05 -18.38
C LEU A 150 -15.58 18.44 -18.74
N ALA A 151 -14.89 19.50 -18.34
CA ALA A 151 -15.17 20.89 -18.71
C ALA A 151 -14.58 21.29 -20.08
N GLU A 152 -14.15 20.31 -20.90
CA GLU A 152 -13.52 20.51 -22.21
C GLU A 152 -12.21 21.34 -22.20
N GLN A 153 -11.57 21.46 -21.04
CA GLN A 153 -10.27 22.12 -20.88
C GLN A 153 -9.12 21.13 -21.10
N ASP A 154 -7.92 21.63 -21.40
CA ASP A 154 -6.72 20.79 -21.52
C ASP A 154 -6.25 20.32 -20.12
N PRO A 155 -6.25 19.00 -19.82
CA PRO A 155 -5.80 18.48 -18.53
C PRO A 155 -4.27 18.46 -18.37
N LYS A 156 -3.50 18.58 -19.46
CA LYS A 156 -2.03 18.52 -19.44
C LYS A 156 -1.37 19.51 -18.47
N PRO A 157 -1.69 20.83 -18.49
CA PRO A 157 -1.08 21.78 -17.57
C PRO A 157 -1.29 21.42 -16.10
N ILE A 158 -2.45 20.85 -15.74
CA ILE A 158 -2.73 20.39 -14.37
C ILE A 158 -1.82 19.20 -14.02
N LEU A 159 -1.73 18.20 -14.89
CA LEU A 159 -0.86 17.03 -14.67
C LEU A 159 0.62 17.40 -14.58
N GLU A 160 1.06 18.41 -15.33
CA GLU A 160 2.42 18.95 -15.28
C GLU A 160 2.68 19.74 -13.99
N GLN A 161 1.73 20.59 -13.59
CA GLN A 161 1.80 21.35 -12.34
C GLN A 161 1.89 20.42 -11.12
N CYS A 162 1.15 19.30 -11.11
CA CYS A 162 1.28 18.29 -10.06
C CYS A 162 2.57 17.47 -10.15
N ARG A 163 3.36 17.61 -11.22
CA ARG A 163 4.53 16.76 -11.51
C ARG A 163 4.16 15.27 -11.50
N MET A 164 3.06 14.93 -12.16
CA MET A 164 2.50 13.58 -12.11
C MET A 164 3.51 12.45 -12.41
N PRO A 165 4.47 12.60 -13.36
CA PRO A 165 5.54 11.60 -13.54
C PRO A 165 6.43 11.39 -12.31
N VAL A 166 6.78 12.47 -11.60
CA VAL A 166 7.63 12.42 -10.41
C VAL A 166 6.89 11.77 -9.24
N LEU A 167 5.63 12.13 -9.01
CA LEU A 167 4.79 11.48 -8.00
C LEU A 167 4.63 9.98 -8.28
N HIS A 168 4.39 9.62 -9.54
CA HIS A 168 4.27 8.21 -9.95
C HIS A 168 5.52 7.38 -9.73
N GLN A 169 6.69 7.99 -9.92
CA GLN A 169 7.97 7.35 -9.69
C GLN A 169 8.26 7.26 -8.19
N PHE A 170 7.98 8.31 -7.42
CA PHE A 170 8.09 8.29 -5.97
C PHE A 170 7.23 7.17 -5.34
N VAL A 171 5.96 7.05 -5.73
CA VAL A 171 5.07 5.98 -5.22
C VAL A 171 5.62 4.59 -5.56
N LEU A 172 6.26 4.43 -6.72
CA LEU A 172 6.94 3.16 -7.07
C LEU A 172 8.13 2.90 -6.17
N ASP A 173 9.04 3.87 -6.05
CA ASP A 173 10.31 3.67 -5.37
C ASP A 173 10.09 3.49 -3.87
N CYS A 174 9.24 4.33 -3.27
CA CYS A 174 8.80 4.17 -1.89
C CYS A 174 8.02 2.86 -1.71
N GLY A 175 6.99 2.58 -2.54
CA GLY A 175 6.19 1.36 -2.41
C GLY A 175 7.00 0.06 -2.56
N ALA A 176 7.92 0.02 -3.53
CA ALA A 176 8.79 -1.13 -3.77
C ALA A 176 9.81 -1.31 -2.64
N THR A 177 10.44 -0.22 -2.18
CA THR A 177 11.39 -0.28 -1.07
C THR A 177 10.69 -0.70 0.22
N PHE A 178 9.55 -0.07 0.51
CA PHE A 178 8.73 -0.36 1.70
C PHE A 178 8.34 -1.84 1.76
N THR A 179 7.74 -2.35 0.69
CA THR A 179 7.28 -3.75 0.64
C THR A 179 8.44 -4.75 0.66
N ASN A 180 9.56 -4.45 -0.02
CA ASN A 180 10.75 -5.31 -0.01
C ASN A 180 11.41 -5.38 1.37
N GLU A 181 11.59 -4.24 2.06
CA GLU A 181 12.19 -4.24 3.39
C GLU A 181 11.28 -4.92 4.42
N ILE A 182 9.96 -4.69 4.38
CA ILE A 182 9.01 -5.42 5.25
C ILE A 182 9.01 -6.92 4.93
N TYR A 183 9.09 -7.31 3.65
CA TYR A 183 9.20 -8.72 3.29
C TYR A 183 10.44 -9.38 3.90
N LYS A 184 11.58 -8.68 3.93
CA LYS A 184 12.80 -9.21 4.58
C LYS A 184 12.63 -9.41 6.09
N LEU A 185 11.82 -8.58 6.74
CA LEU A 185 11.49 -8.73 8.17
C LEU A 185 10.61 -9.95 8.45
N THR A 186 9.91 -10.50 7.46
CA THR A 186 9.12 -11.74 7.67
C THR A 186 9.93 -13.02 7.76
N LYS A 187 11.22 -13.01 7.40
CA LYS A 187 12.02 -14.23 7.35
C LYS A 187 11.97 -14.98 8.68
N LEU A 188 11.69 -16.28 8.60
CA LEU A 188 11.68 -17.19 9.75
C LEU A 188 13.06 -17.20 10.41
N SER A 189 13.20 -16.54 11.56
CA SER A 189 14.36 -16.71 12.42
C SER A 189 14.22 -18.01 13.21
N PHE A 190 14.60 -19.13 12.60
CA PHE A 190 14.69 -20.41 13.31
C PHE A 190 15.86 -20.47 14.31
N ILE A 191 16.76 -19.49 14.27
CA ILE A 191 17.92 -19.40 15.15
C ILE A 191 17.69 -18.23 16.11
N PRO A 192 17.23 -18.47 17.35
CA PRO A 192 17.02 -17.42 18.36
C PRO A 192 18.33 -16.73 18.83
N PHE A 193 19.48 -17.13 18.28
CA PHE A 193 20.82 -16.67 18.67
C PHE A 193 21.59 -15.90 17.58
N SER A 194 21.00 -15.63 16.41
CA SER A 194 21.69 -14.81 15.41
C SER A 194 21.52 -13.32 15.71
N THR A 195 22.65 -12.64 15.98
CA THR A 195 22.73 -11.18 16.15
C THR A 195 22.20 -10.40 14.93
N GLN A 196 22.09 -11.05 13.77
CA GLN A 196 21.50 -10.51 12.53
C GLN A 196 20.05 -10.01 12.68
N LEU A 197 19.28 -10.50 13.65
CA LEU A 197 17.90 -10.03 13.87
C LEU A 197 17.82 -8.61 14.43
N SER A 198 18.81 -8.19 15.21
CA SER A 198 18.80 -6.85 15.84
C SER A 198 19.11 -5.73 14.85
N GLU A 199 19.94 -5.98 13.83
CA GLU A 199 20.31 -4.97 12.83
C GLU A 199 19.29 -4.83 11.69
N GLY A 200 18.37 -5.79 11.55
CA GLY A 200 17.41 -5.85 10.45
C GLY A 200 16.39 -4.70 10.44
N PRO A 201 15.64 -4.48 11.54
CA PRO A 201 14.60 -3.45 11.61
C PRO A 201 15.13 -2.03 11.43
N GLU A 202 16.25 -1.68 12.07
CA GLU A 202 16.84 -0.34 11.99
C GLU A 202 17.35 -0.04 10.58
N LYS A 203 18.04 -1.00 9.93
CA LYS A 203 18.48 -0.85 8.54
C LYS A 203 17.30 -0.81 7.56
N ALA A 204 16.23 -1.55 7.82
CA ALA A 204 15.00 -1.49 7.04
C ALA A 204 14.35 -0.11 7.16
N GLU A 205 14.23 0.42 8.38
CA GLU A 205 13.73 1.76 8.66
C GLU A 205 14.56 2.83 7.93
N GLU A 206 15.90 2.80 8.03
CA GLU A 206 16.76 3.78 7.36
C GLU A 206 16.61 3.75 5.82
N ARG A 207 16.48 2.56 5.23
CA ARG A 207 16.26 2.40 3.78
C ARG A 207 14.88 2.90 3.37
N ILE A 208 13.85 2.58 4.16
CA ILE A 208 12.50 3.05 3.93
C ILE A 208 12.43 4.56 4.07
N ALA A 209 13.02 5.12 5.13
CA ALA A 209 13.09 6.56 5.36
C ALA A 209 13.68 7.26 4.14
N ARG A 210 14.83 6.79 3.63
CA ARG A 210 15.46 7.36 2.43
C ARG A 210 14.59 7.29 1.18
N ALA A 211 13.84 6.21 0.98
CA ALA A 211 12.98 6.04 -0.20
C ALA A 211 11.64 6.77 -0.08
N CYS A 212 11.14 6.96 1.15
CA CYS A 212 9.80 7.48 1.44
C CYS A 212 9.81 8.89 2.06
N THR A 213 10.96 9.52 2.28
CA THR A 213 11.03 10.95 2.59
C THR A 213 10.49 11.74 1.41
N ARG A 214 9.40 12.48 1.70
CA ARG A 214 8.52 13.27 0.82
C ARG A 214 9.09 13.59 -0.58
N PRO A 215 8.31 13.41 -1.66
CA PRO A 215 8.75 13.79 -3.00
C PRO A 215 9.21 15.26 -2.99
N PRO A 216 10.29 15.60 -3.72
CA PRO A 216 10.87 16.93 -3.68
C PRO A 216 9.79 17.98 -3.93
N GLU A 217 9.65 18.92 -2.99
CA GLU A 217 8.63 19.96 -3.01
C GLU A 217 8.64 20.68 -4.36
N ALA A 218 7.45 20.97 -4.89
CA ALA A 218 7.37 21.72 -6.13
C ALA A 218 8.04 23.09 -5.91
N PRO A 219 8.81 23.60 -6.89
CA PRO A 219 9.20 25.00 -6.84
C PRO A 219 7.94 25.84 -6.62
N PRO A 220 7.99 26.87 -5.75
CA PRO A 220 6.83 27.70 -5.49
C PRO A 220 6.23 28.15 -6.82
N ALA A 221 4.92 27.98 -6.98
CA ALA A 221 4.24 28.44 -8.18
C ALA A 221 4.68 29.90 -8.44
N PRO A 222 5.02 30.26 -9.69
CA PRO A 222 5.41 31.63 -10.00
C PRO A 222 4.34 32.54 -9.42
N ALA A 223 4.77 33.48 -8.55
CA ALA A 223 3.87 34.41 -7.89
C ALA A 223 2.93 34.97 -8.94
N VAL A 224 1.62 34.74 -8.76
CA VAL A 224 0.59 35.30 -9.64
C VAL A 224 0.91 36.78 -9.74
N ALA A 225 1.31 37.23 -10.93
CA ALA A 225 1.68 38.62 -11.12
C ALA A 225 0.52 39.47 -10.58
N PRO A 226 0.79 40.48 -9.74
CA PRO A 226 -0.26 41.33 -9.21
C PRO A 226 -1.14 41.79 -10.39
N PRO A 227 -2.47 41.74 -10.23
CA PRO A 227 -3.39 42.05 -11.31
C PRO A 227 -2.94 43.37 -11.93
N ALA A 228 -2.70 43.35 -13.25
CA ALA A 228 -2.27 44.52 -13.97
C ALA A 228 -3.19 45.69 -13.57
N PRO A 229 -2.62 46.87 -13.23
CA PRO A 229 -3.42 48.02 -12.82
C PRO A 229 -4.53 48.21 -13.85
N ALA A 230 -5.78 48.19 -13.37
CA ALA A 230 -6.96 48.29 -14.20
C ALA A 230 -6.75 49.43 -15.19
N ALA A 231 -6.77 49.12 -16.48
CA ALA A 231 -6.71 50.13 -17.51
C ALA A 231 -7.81 51.16 -17.21
N PRO A 232 -7.53 52.47 -17.31
CA PRO A 232 -8.52 53.50 -17.05
C PRO A 232 -9.77 53.19 -17.88
N VAL A 233 -10.89 53.03 -17.18
CA VAL A 233 -12.21 52.82 -17.78
C VAL A 233 -12.49 54.02 -18.66
N VAL A 234 -12.28 53.87 -19.97
CA VAL A 234 -12.78 54.83 -20.95
C VAL A 234 -14.30 54.69 -20.90
N PRO A 235 -15.05 55.77 -20.61
CA PRO A 235 -16.50 55.71 -20.57
C PRO A 235 -17.02 55.25 -21.93
N GLU A 236 -17.62 54.06 -21.92
CA GLU A 236 -18.25 53.43 -23.07
C GLU A 236 -19.45 54.29 -23.50
N ALA A 237 -19.41 54.75 -24.74
CA ALA A 237 -20.51 55.50 -25.33
C ALA A 237 -21.74 54.60 -25.40
N THR A 238 -22.79 55.00 -24.67
CA THR A 238 -24.13 54.40 -24.68
C THR A 238 -24.62 54.15 -26.10
N ALA A 239 -24.70 52.87 -26.48
CA ALA A 239 -25.40 52.44 -27.67
C ALA A 239 -26.93 52.55 -27.48
N PRO A 240 -27.69 52.89 -28.53
CA PRO A 240 -29.14 53.02 -28.47
C PRO A 240 -29.83 51.68 -28.21
N VAL A 241 -30.81 51.73 -27.32
CA VAL A 241 -31.75 50.67 -26.95
C VAL A 241 -32.46 50.14 -28.20
N SER A 242 -32.18 48.90 -28.58
CA SER A 242 -32.98 48.15 -29.55
C SER A 242 -34.23 47.59 -28.86
N ALA A 243 -35.37 47.88 -29.47
CA ALA A 243 -36.70 47.50 -28.99
C ALA A 243 -36.88 45.99 -28.87
N GLU A 244 -37.52 45.61 -27.77
CA GLU A 244 -37.92 44.27 -27.38
C GLU A 244 -39.08 43.78 -28.26
N THR A 245 -38.87 42.70 -29.00
CA THR A 245 -39.93 42.01 -29.76
C THR A 245 -40.60 40.98 -28.85
N PRO A 246 -41.92 41.02 -28.63
CA PRO A 246 -42.62 40.05 -27.81
C PRO A 246 -42.79 38.73 -28.59
N VAL A 247 -42.27 37.64 -28.04
CA VAL A 247 -42.49 36.29 -28.57
C VAL A 247 -43.81 35.73 -28.00
N PRO A 248 -44.76 35.28 -28.84
CA PRO A 248 -46.01 34.68 -28.39
C PRO A 248 -45.79 33.26 -27.84
N GLY A 249 -46.60 32.93 -26.84
CA GLY A 249 -46.48 31.74 -26.01
C GLY A 249 -46.54 30.39 -26.74
N MET A 250 -45.99 29.38 -26.05
CA MET A 250 -46.26 27.97 -26.35
C MET A 250 -46.82 27.26 -25.11
N PRO A 251 -47.75 26.32 -25.34
CA PRO A 251 -48.61 25.75 -24.31
C PRO A 251 -47.93 24.68 -23.46
N SER A 252 -48.32 24.70 -22.19
CA SER A 252 -48.22 23.61 -21.22
C SER A 252 -48.81 22.30 -21.78
N ASN A 253 -48.06 21.21 -21.70
CA ASN A 253 -48.61 19.86 -21.88
C ASN A 253 -48.53 19.07 -20.56
N PRO A 254 -49.62 18.39 -20.16
CA PRO A 254 -49.72 17.73 -18.87
C PRO A 254 -49.29 16.26 -18.91
N ALA A 255 -48.90 15.79 -17.72
CA ALA A 255 -49.16 14.47 -17.14
C ALA A 255 -49.10 13.21 -18.03
N GLY A 256 -48.15 12.33 -17.70
CA GLY A 256 -48.17 10.92 -18.08
C GLY A 256 -47.42 10.07 -17.07
N THR A 257 -48.13 9.61 -16.04
CA THR A 257 -47.88 8.39 -15.24
C THR A 257 -48.02 7.14 -16.14
N PRO A 258 -47.68 5.90 -15.73
CA PRO A 258 -47.63 5.31 -14.37
C PRO A 258 -46.24 5.04 -13.78
#